data_AF-A0AB37QHA2-F1
#
_entry.id   AF-A0AB37QHA2-F1
#
_cell.length_a   1.000
_cell.length_b   1.000
_cell.length_c   1.000
_cell.angle_alpha   90.00
_cell.angle_beta   90.00
_cell.angle_gamma   90.00
#
_symmetry.space_group_name_H-M   'P 1'
#
loop_
_entity.id
_entity.type
_entity.pdbx_description
1 polymer ?
#
loop_
_entity_poly.entity_id
_entity_poly.type
_entity_poly.pdbx_seq_one_letter_code
_entity_poly.pdbx_strand_id
1 'polypeptide(L)'
;MGCASSNMSVSSSGSFRANSLNSPAHSRAESSSVNSTSRSPRFGELKGPQDSRLTQHQQSLVGVARWPNPNFNRDHTPYQMEYGQSFYHKSRELGAAIAGGNINSFSEAWDEARDWRSARAGDKAKEFADIRDPNWPREFITPLTGPYEYIKDRFAKRKDADIRRPTGTLPKSKVFKVYGKIDGEPLLLTCIWMTTDRHADRTKEPYPNMRRIGMNDIGEPYVIVHTDAEHIPKILQHVEGLYGVATDATISDARALKTLAEIHWWGVHAVPDMRGSAAKAELCVRSIAQARGMDLPPMKPGIVPDLEALTMNLKDFVNSYEGFFDHS
;
A
#
# COMPACT_ATOMS: atom_id res chain seq x y z
N MET A 1 -10.36 0.14 -11.03
CA MET A 1 -8.92 0.16 -10.69
C MET A 1 -8.69 -0.76 -9.50
N GLY A 2 -7.47 -1.24 -9.28
CA GLY A 2 -7.13 -2.13 -8.15
C GLY A 2 -6.16 -1.45 -7.19
N CYS A 3 -6.30 -1.73 -5.89
CA CYS A 3 -5.55 -1.06 -4.82
C CYS A 3 -4.16 -1.62 -4.54
N ALA A 4 -3.87 -2.83 -4.98
CA ALA A 4 -2.69 -3.57 -4.52
C ALA A 4 -1.35 -2.94 -4.94
N SER A 5 -0.34 -3.15 -4.08
CA SER A 5 1.01 -2.61 -4.18
C SER A 5 1.76 -3.00 -5.47
N SER A 6 1.64 -4.26 -5.91
CA SER A 6 2.20 -4.73 -7.18
C SER A 6 1.13 -4.84 -8.28
N ASN A 7 1.36 -4.14 -9.39
CA ASN A 7 0.50 -4.23 -10.57
C ASN A 7 0.71 -5.59 -11.27
N MET A 8 -0.38 -6.32 -11.51
CA MET A 8 -0.36 -7.52 -12.37
C MET A 8 -0.08 -7.21 -13.86
N SER A 9 -0.25 -5.96 -14.27
CA SER A 9 -0.27 -5.52 -15.67
C SER A 9 1.01 -4.83 -16.14
N VAL A 10 2.16 -5.03 -15.48
CA VAL A 10 3.44 -4.70 -16.13
C VAL A 10 3.83 -5.91 -16.98
N SER A 11 3.09 -6.07 -18.07
CA SER A 11 3.41 -6.99 -19.16
C SER A 11 4.07 -6.19 -20.27
N SER A 12 5.38 -6.37 -20.42
CA SER A 12 6.18 -6.19 -21.65
C SER A 12 5.62 -5.23 -22.71
N SER A 13 6.24 -4.06 -22.80
CA SER A 13 6.47 -3.37 -24.07
C SER A 13 7.82 -2.69 -24.00
N GLY A 14 8.87 -3.41 -24.38
CA GLY A 14 10.24 -2.88 -24.40
C GLY A 14 11.25 -3.93 -23.97
N SER A 15 11.82 -4.62 -24.96
CA SER A 15 13.02 -5.43 -24.86
C SER A 15 14.05 -4.83 -23.89
N PHE A 16 14.22 -5.47 -22.73
CA PHE A 16 15.44 -5.31 -21.92
C PHE A 16 16.59 -5.97 -22.70
N ARG A 17 17.17 -5.22 -23.63
CA ARG A 17 18.50 -5.51 -24.17
C ARG A 17 19.47 -4.54 -23.51
N ALA A 18 20.19 -5.05 -22.53
CA ALA A 18 21.53 -4.55 -22.23
C ALA A 18 22.38 -4.82 -23.48
N ASN A 19 22.59 -3.79 -24.31
CA ASN A 19 23.60 -3.87 -25.37
C ASN A 19 24.97 -3.74 -24.71
N SER A 20 25.58 -4.88 -24.40
CA SER A 20 27.03 -4.99 -24.30
C SER A 20 27.61 -4.91 -25.71
N LEU A 21 28.11 -3.74 -26.12
CA LEU A 21 29.00 -3.62 -27.26
C LEU A 21 30.37 -3.22 -26.72
N ASN A 22 31.28 -4.19 -26.75
CA ASN A 22 32.70 -4.00 -26.54
C ASN A 22 33.28 -3.02 -27.57
N SER A 23 33.96 -1.98 -27.09
CA SER A 23 35.23 -1.51 -27.65
C SER A 23 36.00 -0.70 -26.59
N PRO A 24 37.35 -0.78 -26.58
CA PRO A 24 38.15 -0.53 -25.41
C PRO A 24 38.68 0.90 -25.38
N ALA A 25 38.45 1.65 -24.31
CA ALA A 25 39.27 2.80 -23.98
C ALA A 25 39.11 3.16 -22.50
N HIS A 26 40.25 3.23 -21.83
CA HIS A 26 40.45 3.70 -20.46
C HIS A 26 39.53 4.86 -20.05
N SER A 27 38.71 4.64 -19.02
CA SER A 27 38.27 5.67 -18.07
C SER A 27 37.73 4.97 -16.83
N ARG A 28 38.26 5.37 -15.67
CA ARG A 28 37.98 4.83 -14.35
C ARG A 28 36.48 4.64 -14.11
N ALA A 29 36.10 3.45 -13.64
CA ALA A 29 34.85 3.25 -12.94
C ALA A 29 34.89 4.06 -11.64
N GLU A 30 34.24 5.22 -11.63
CA GLU A 30 33.79 5.83 -10.38
C GLU A 30 32.67 4.95 -9.85
N SER A 31 33.04 4.01 -8.98
CA SER A 31 32.11 3.47 -8.00
C SER A 31 31.56 4.67 -7.23
N SER A 32 30.26 4.94 -7.35
CA SER A 32 29.52 5.76 -6.39
C SER A 32 29.53 5.02 -5.04
N SER A 33 30.69 5.06 -4.39
CA SER A 33 30.85 4.71 -3.00
C SER A 33 30.06 5.74 -2.23
N VAL A 34 28.90 5.33 -1.75
CA VAL A 34 28.23 6.03 -0.66
C VAL A 34 29.18 5.87 0.53
N ASN A 35 30.11 6.82 0.66
CA ASN A 35 30.95 6.96 1.85
C ASN A 35 30.04 7.41 3.00
N SER A 36 29.27 6.48 3.57
CA SER A 36 28.72 6.66 4.90
C SER A 36 29.88 6.54 5.87
N THR A 37 30.46 7.68 6.25
CA THR A 37 31.21 7.73 7.51
C THR A 37 30.24 7.25 8.59
N SER A 38 30.51 6.07 9.18
CA SER A 38 29.68 5.45 10.21
C SER A 38 29.78 6.25 11.50
N ARG A 39 29.17 7.43 11.51
CA ARG A 39 28.99 8.20 12.73
C ARG A 39 28.01 7.42 13.59
N SER A 40 28.43 7.03 14.80
CA SER A 40 27.49 6.53 15.80
C SER A 40 26.47 7.63 16.09
N PRO A 41 25.16 7.34 15.97
CA PRO A 41 24.11 8.34 16.22
C PRO A 41 24.24 8.84 17.66
N ARG A 42 24.11 10.15 17.86
CA ARG A 42 24.08 10.72 19.21
C ARG A 42 22.78 10.32 19.90
N PHE A 43 22.77 10.42 21.23
CA PHE A 43 21.54 10.22 22.01
C PHE A 43 20.44 11.15 21.47
N GLY A 44 19.30 10.57 21.06
CA GLY A 44 18.19 11.30 20.44
C GLY A 44 18.24 11.40 18.91
N GLU A 45 19.27 10.88 18.24
CA GLU A 45 19.32 10.79 16.77
C GLU A 45 18.80 9.42 16.29
N LEU A 46 18.11 9.43 15.14
CA LEU A 46 17.73 8.20 14.44
C LEU A 46 18.98 7.49 13.90
N LYS A 47 18.96 6.15 13.89
CA LYS A 47 20.14 5.34 13.55
C LYS A 47 20.43 5.30 12.05
N GLY A 48 19.41 5.53 11.22
CA GLY A 48 19.44 5.25 9.80
C GLY A 48 19.46 3.75 9.49
N PRO A 49 19.45 3.38 8.19
CA PRO A 49 19.49 1.98 7.77
C PRO A 49 20.74 1.28 8.29
N GLN A 50 20.56 0.13 8.93
CA GLN A 50 21.65 -0.70 9.44
C GLN A 50 22.05 -1.76 8.41
N ASP A 51 23.15 -2.48 8.66
CA ASP A 51 23.49 -3.68 7.89
C ASP A 51 22.32 -4.66 7.89
N SER A 52 21.94 -5.10 6.70
CA SER A 52 20.73 -5.89 6.54
C SER A 52 20.87 -7.29 7.14
N ARG A 53 19.83 -7.73 7.82
CA ARG A 53 19.69 -9.12 8.28
C ARG A 53 18.88 -9.98 7.30
N LEU A 54 18.24 -9.34 6.33
CA LEU A 54 17.45 -10.02 5.30
C LEU A 54 18.38 -10.63 4.26
N THR A 55 18.10 -11.88 3.90
CA THR A 55 18.73 -12.52 2.74
C THR A 55 18.36 -11.78 1.45
N GLN A 56 19.17 -11.92 0.39
CA GLN A 56 18.85 -11.33 -0.91
C GLN A 56 17.48 -11.76 -1.44
N HIS A 57 17.09 -13.02 -1.17
CA HIS A 57 15.75 -13.51 -1.50
C HIS A 57 14.66 -12.75 -0.73
N GLN A 58 14.80 -12.60 0.59
CA GLN A 58 13.83 -11.83 1.40
C GLN A 58 13.75 -10.36 0.96
N GLN A 59 14.87 -9.73 0.62
CA GLN A 59 14.91 -8.37 0.08
C GLN A 59 14.10 -8.25 -1.21
N SER A 60 14.18 -9.25 -2.09
CA SER A 60 13.42 -9.30 -3.35
C SER A 60 11.90 -9.47 -3.17
N LEU A 61 11.44 -9.79 -1.97
CA LEU A 61 10.01 -9.95 -1.64
C LEU A 61 9.41 -8.74 -0.92
N VAL A 62 10.22 -7.75 -0.54
CA VAL A 62 9.75 -6.54 0.16
C VAL A 62 8.86 -5.71 -0.77
N GLY A 63 7.66 -5.33 -0.33
CA GLY A 63 6.69 -4.56 -1.13
C GLY A 63 5.97 -5.35 -2.22
N VAL A 64 6.25 -6.65 -2.38
CA VAL A 64 5.59 -7.53 -3.36
C VAL A 64 4.26 -8.03 -2.78
N ALA A 65 3.15 -7.91 -3.53
CA ALA A 65 1.88 -8.49 -3.11
C ALA A 65 1.91 -10.03 -3.22
N ARG A 66 1.90 -10.71 -2.07
CA ARG A 66 1.94 -12.18 -1.96
C ARG A 66 0.55 -12.75 -1.80
N TRP A 67 -0.19 -12.82 -2.90
CA TRP A 67 -1.61 -13.20 -2.91
C TRP A 67 -1.85 -14.60 -2.33
N PRO A 68 -2.97 -14.81 -1.59
CA PRO A 68 -3.32 -16.12 -1.04
C PRO A 68 -3.72 -17.13 -2.13
N ASN A 69 -4.26 -16.65 -3.25
CA ASN A 69 -4.59 -17.49 -4.39
C ASN A 69 -3.35 -17.68 -5.29
N PRO A 70 -2.83 -18.92 -5.46
CA PRO A 70 -1.64 -19.20 -6.25
C PRO A 70 -1.74 -18.73 -7.71
N ASN A 71 -2.94 -18.68 -8.29
CA ASN A 71 -3.13 -18.23 -9.68
C ASN A 71 -2.79 -16.74 -9.88
N PHE A 72 -2.81 -15.97 -8.78
CA PHE A 72 -2.50 -14.54 -8.79
C PHE A 72 -1.16 -14.23 -8.12
N ASN A 73 -0.61 -15.15 -7.31
CA ASN A 73 0.68 -14.94 -6.68
C ASN A 73 1.82 -15.10 -7.72
N ARG A 74 2.62 -14.04 -7.86
CA ARG A 74 3.74 -13.95 -8.80
C ARG A 74 5.05 -13.57 -8.12
N ASP A 75 5.13 -13.73 -6.80
CA ASP A 75 6.31 -13.39 -5.99
C ASP A 75 7.60 -14.09 -6.43
N HIS A 76 7.50 -15.26 -7.06
CA HIS A 76 8.61 -16.01 -7.66
C HIS A 76 9.06 -15.51 -9.04
N THR A 77 8.32 -14.60 -9.68
CA THR A 77 8.67 -14.18 -11.06
C THR A 77 9.82 -13.18 -11.04
N PRO A 78 10.78 -13.25 -11.99
CA PRO A 78 11.95 -12.37 -12.00
C PRO A 78 11.60 -10.88 -11.93
N TYR A 79 10.56 -10.46 -12.64
CA TYR A 79 10.09 -9.08 -12.65
C TYR A 79 9.57 -8.62 -11.27
N GLN A 80 8.84 -9.47 -10.54
CA GLN A 80 8.36 -9.12 -9.19
C GLN A 80 9.51 -9.10 -8.19
N MET A 81 10.47 -10.01 -8.31
CA MET A 81 11.66 -10.02 -7.47
C MET A 81 12.53 -8.77 -7.70
N GLU A 82 12.68 -8.33 -8.95
CA GLU A 82 13.38 -7.08 -9.29
C GLU A 82 12.65 -5.86 -8.71
N TYR A 83 11.31 -5.83 -8.82
CA TYR A 83 10.49 -4.79 -8.19
C TYR A 83 10.70 -4.76 -6.67
N GLY A 84 10.64 -5.91 -6.00
CA GLY A 84 10.82 -5.95 -4.55
C GLY A 84 12.22 -5.58 -4.09
N GLN A 85 13.26 -6.00 -4.84
CA GLN A 85 14.63 -5.57 -4.57
C GLN A 85 14.77 -4.05 -4.71
N SER A 86 14.16 -3.47 -5.75
CA SER A 86 14.15 -2.03 -5.94
C SER A 86 13.35 -1.29 -4.87
N PHE A 87 12.25 -1.87 -4.38
CA PHE A 87 11.45 -1.33 -3.30
C PHE A 87 12.28 -1.29 -2.01
N TYR A 88 12.92 -2.41 -1.68
CA TYR A 88 13.80 -2.54 -0.53
C TYR A 88 14.89 -1.46 -0.54
N HIS A 89 15.61 -1.30 -1.66
CA HIS A 89 16.64 -0.27 -1.78
C HIS A 89 16.10 1.15 -1.62
N LYS A 90 14.96 1.50 -2.25
CA LYS A 90 14.36 2.84 -2.07
C LYS A 90 13.91 3.04 -0.62
N SER A 91 13.40 2.00 0.04
CA SER A 91 12.99 2.12 1.45
C SER A 91 14.17 2.52 2.34
N ARG A 92 15.36 1.96 2.09
CA ARG A 92 16.61 2.30 2.78
C ARG A 92 17.10 3.70 2.43
N GLU A 93 17.08 4.07 1.15
CA GLU A 93 17.47 5.40 0.69
C GLU A 93 16.65 6.49 1.41
N LEU A 94 15.32 6.36 1.42
CA LEU A 94 14.43 7.27 2.12
C LEU A 94 14.60 7.19 3.64
N GLY A 95 14.87 6.00 4.20
CA GLY A 95 15.19 5.85 5.62
C GLY A 95 16.46 6.60 6.03
N ALA A 96 17.48 6.61 5.17
CA ALA A 96 18.68 7.41 5.38
C ALA A 96 18.38 8.92 5.29
N ALA A 97 17.54 9.33 4.34
CA ALA A 97 17.12 10.73 4.20
C ALA A 97 16.31 11.23 5.41
N ILE A 98 15.39 10.40 5.94
CA ILE A 98 14.64 10.69 7.17
C ILE A 98 15.58 10.79 8.37
N ALA A 99 16.46 9.81 8.57
CA ALA A 99 17.41 9.83 9.69
C ALA A 99 18.40 11.01 9.63
N GLY A 100 18.75 11.45 8.42
CA GLY A 100 19.60 12.61 8.18
C GLY A 100 18.88 13.97 8.25
N GLY A 101 17.55 13.99 8.42
CA GLY A 101 16.76 15.23 8.45
C GLY A 101 16.55 15.91 7.08
N ASN A 102 16.76 15.18 5.97
CA ASN A 102 16.45 15.66 4.63
C ASN A 102 14.96 15.48 4.27
N ILE A 103 14.29 14.56 4.96
CA ILE A 103 12.84 14.35 4.91
C ILE A 103 12.35 14.48 6.35
N ASN A 104 11.50 15.47 6.61
CA ASN A 104 11.05 15.85 7.94
C ASN A 104 9.52 15.73 8.13
N SER A 105 8.80 15.30 7.10
CA SER A 105 7.35 15.09 7.14
C SER A 105 6.92 13.81 6.42
N PHE A 106 5.72 13.34 6.72
CA PHE A 106 5.12 12.23 5.98
C PHE A 106 4.82 12.63 4.53
N SER A 107 4.38 13.85 4.28
CA SER A 107 4.08 14.37 2.95
C SER A 107 5.31 14.30 2.03
N GLU A 108 6.48 14.75 2.50
CA GLU A 108 7.72 14.64 1.74
C GLU A 108 8.08 13.18 1.44
N ALA A 109 7.95 12.28 2.44
CA ALA A 109 8.16 10.85 2.23
C ALA A 109 7.17 10.24 1.22
N TRP A 110 5.92 10.71 1.22
CA TRP A 110 4.88 10.26 0.30
C TRP A 110 5.13 10.75 -1.12
N ASP A 111 5.57 12.00 -1.30
CA ASP A 111 5.91 12.57 -2.59
C ASP A 111 7.08 11.80 -3.23
N GLU A 112 8.12 11.50 -2.45
CA GLU A 112 9.23 10.63 -2.89
C GLU A 112 8.77 9.21 -3.26
N ALA A 113 7.86 8.64 -2.46
CA ALA A 113 7.28 7.34 -2.76
C ALA A 113 6.42 7.37 -4.04
N ARG A 114 5.71 8.47 -4.27
CA ARG A 114 4.91 8.71 -5.48
C ARG A 114 5.79 8.78 -6.72
N ASP A 115 6.85 9.58 -6.67
CA ASP A 115 7.79 9.74 -7.78
C ASP A 115 8.47 8.42 -8.12
N TRP A 116 8.96 7.71 -7.09
CA TRP A 116 9.55 6.40 -7.26
C TRP A 116 8.59 5.39 -7.90
N ARG A 117 7.32 5.40 -7.46
CA ARG A 117 6.31 4.45 -7.96
C ARG A 117 5.90 4.78 -9.39
N SER A 118 5.72 6.07 -9.70
CA SER A 118 5.39 6.59 -11.02
C SER A 118 6.47 6.23 -12.05
N ALA A 119 7.74 6.45 -11.71
CA ALA A 119 8.88 6.10 -12.58
C ALA A 119 8.95 4.60 -12.94
N ARG A 120 8.31 3.74 -12.14
CA ARG A 120 8.27 2.27 -12.34
C ARG A 120 6.96 1.77 -12.94
N ALA A 121 6.02 2.66 -13.23
CA ALA A 121 4.71 2.30 -13.76
C ALA A 121 4.67 2.23 -15.29
N GLY A 122 5.76 2.59 -15.99
CA GLY A 122 5.84 2.52 -17.45
C GLY A 122 4.84 3.45 -18.12
N ASP A 123 4.01 2.91 -19.01
CA ASP A 123 2.92 3.61 -19.71
C ASP A 123 1.88 4.23 -18.76
N LYS A 124 1.81 3.75 -17.51
CA LYS A 124 0.86 4.22 -16.49
C LYS A 124 1.46 5.23 -15.51
N ALA A 125 2.65 5.77 -15.78
CA ALA A 125 3.31 6.74 -14.89
C ALA A 125 2.37 7.88 -14.44
N LYS A 126 1.62 8.46 -15.38
CA LYS A 126 0.66 9.54 -15.07
C LYS A 126 -0.40 9.10 -14.04
N GLU A 127 -1.03 7.93 -14.21
CA GLU A 127 -2.03 7.43 -13.24
C GLU A 127 -1.46 7.25 -11.84
N PHE A 128 -0.17 6.93 -11.72
CA PHE A 128 0.52 6.77 -10.45
C PHE A 128 1.05 8.09 -9.87
N ALA A 129 1.13 9.16 -10.67
CA ALA A 129 1.47 10.51 -10.22
C ALA A 129 0.24 11.35 -9.86
N ASP A 130 -0.92 11.03 -10.43
CA ASP A 130 -2.14 11.81 -10.22
C ASP A 130 -2.70 11.62 -8.80
N ILE A 131 -2.93 12.74 -8.12
CA ILE A 131 -3.53 12.81 -6.78
C ILE A 131 -5.05 12.67 -6.92
N ARG A 132 -5.70 12.03 -5.95
CA ARG A 132 -7.16 11.98 -5.88
C ARG A 132 -7.68 13.32 -5.37
N ASP A 133 -8.39 14.05 -6.22
CA ASP A 133 -8.97 15.36 -5.86
C ASP A 133 -9.96 15.21 -4.68
N PRO A 134 -9.75 15.93 -3.56
CA PRO A 134 -10.68 15.92 -2.43
C PRO A 134 -12.11 16.34 -2.79
N ASN A 135 -12.29 17.12 -3.86
CA ASN A 135 -13.60 17.55 -4.34
C ASN A 135 -14.19 16.61 -5.40
N TRP A 136 -13.56 15.45 -5.63
CA TRP A 136 -13.98 14.51 -6.65
C TRP A 136 -15.38 13.94 -6.31
N PRO A 137 -16.40 14.18 -7.14
CA PRO A 137 -17.79 13.90 -6.77
C PRO A 137 -18.21 12.45 -7.02
N ARG A 138 -17.29 11.55 -7.42
CA ARG A 138 -17.63 10.15 -7.74
C ARG A 138 -16.97 9.19 -6.77
N GLU A 139 -17.64 8.08 -6.52
CA GLU A 139 -17.11 7.02 -5.68
C GLU A 139 -15.83 6.45 -6.29
N PHE A 140 -14.82 6.27 -5.43
CA PHE A 140 -13.61 5.57 -5.80
C PHE A 140 -13.75 4.12 -5.37
N ILE A 141 -13.69 3.19 -6.33
CA ILE A 141 -14.06 1.79 -6.07
C ILE A 141 -13.05 0.76 -6.56
N THR A 142 -13.07 -0.40 -5.91
CA THR A 142 -12.34 -1.60 -6.35
C THR A 142 -13.28 -2.80 -6.36
N PRO A 143 -13.68 -3.29 -7.55
CA PRO A 143 -14.47 -4.51 -7.66
C PRO A 143 -13.75 -5.71 -7.07
N LEU A 144 -14.46 -6.53 -6.30
CA LEU A 144 -13.93 -7.77 -5.72
C LEU A 144 -13.92 -8.89 -6.77
N THR A 145 -12.97 -8.80 -7.71
CA THR A 145 -12.77 -9.78 -8.78
C THR A 145 -11.32 -10.14 -8.98
N GLY A 146 -11.05 -11.31 -9.58
CA GLY A 146 -9.70 -11.81 -9.80
C GLY A 146 -8.94 -11.95 -8.47
N PRO A 147 -7.80 -11.25 -8.28
CA PRO A 147 -6.98 -11.41 -7.08
C PRO A 147 -7.68 -10.98 -5.78
N TYR A 148 -8.73 -10.15 -5.85
CA TYR A 148 -9.48 -9.65 -4.69
C TYR A 148 -10.61 -10.57 -4.24
N GLU A 149 -10.90 -11.66 -4.97
CA GLU A 149 -12.10 -12.48 -4.72
C GLU A 149 -12.13 -13.16 -3.35
N TYR A 150 -10.95 -13.47 -2.79
CA TYR A 150 -10.85 -14.11 -1.48
C TYR A 150 -11.46 -13.26 -0.35
N ILE A 151 -11.61 -11.94 -0.55
CA ILE A 151 -12.29 -11.05 0.40
C ILE A 151 -13.77 -11.45 0.55
N LYS A 152 -14.41 -11.98 -0.50
CA LYS A 152 -15.81 -12.43 -0.41
C LYS A 152 -15.99 -13.47 0.69
N ASP A 153 -15.06 -14.41 0.80
CA ASP A 153 -15.10 -15.47 1.82
C ASP A 153 -14.89 -14.91 3.23
N ARG A 154 -14.01 -13.91 3.38
CA ARG A 154 -13.76 -13.22 4.66
C ARG A 154 -15.03 -12.54 5.20
N PHE A 155 -15.90 -12.05 4.31
CA PHE A 155 -17.14 -11.36 4.68
C PHE A 155 -18.40 -12.23 4.63
N ALA A 156 -18.35 -13.40 3.98
CA ALA A 156 -19.52 -14.26 3.77
C ALA A 156 -20.24 -14.65 5.08
N LYS A 157 -19.47 -14.93 6.14
CA LYS A 157 -19.97 -15.38 7.45
C LYS A 157 -20.16 -14.25 8.47
N ARG A 158 -19.73 -13.03 8.15
CA ARG A 158 -19.87 -11.88 9.04
C ARG A 158 -21.36 -11.47 9.18
N LYS A 159 -21.72 -11.02 10.39
CA LYS A 159 -23.10 -10.69 10.80
C LYS A 159 -23.29 -9.22 11.15
N ASP A 160 -22.22 -8.44 11.18
CA ASP A 160 -22.16 -7.04 11.53
C ASP A 160 -22.40 -6.09 10.33
N ALA A 161 -23.08 -6.59 9.28
CA ALA A 161 -23.41 -5.77 8.11
C ALA A 161 -24.73 -5.01 8.29
N ASP A 162 -24.76 -3.80 7.77
CA ASP A 162 -26.02 -3.12 7.45
C ASP A 162 -26.62 -3.76 6.20
N ILE A 163 -27.92 -4.06 6.21
CA ILE A 163 -28.62 -4.53 5.01
C ILE A 163 -29.23 -3.31 4.31
N ARG A 164 -28.78 -3.04 3.08
CA ARG A 164 -29.27 -1.93 2.26
C ARG A 164 -29.84 -2.44 0.94
N ARG A 165 -30.84 -1.74 0.40
CA ARG A 165 -31.28 -1.92 -0.98
C ARG A 165 -30.74 -0.73 -1.78
N PRO A 166 -29.75 -0.92 -2.67
CA PRO A 166 -29.13 0.21 -3.37
C PRO A 166 -30.13 0.95 -4.26
N THR A 167 -30.95 0.20 -5.02
CA THR A 167 -32.06 0.72 -5.81
C THR A 167 -33.19 -0.31 -5.86
N GLY A 168 -34.40 0.10 -6.30
CA GLY A 168 -35.55 -0.78 -6.43
C GLY A 168 -35.31 -2.01 -7.31
N THR A 169 -34.42 -1.89 -8.31
CA THR A 169 -34.11 -2.90 -9.32
C THR A 169 -32.97 -3.85 -8.93
N LEU A 170 -32.19 -3.53 -7.90
CA LEU A 170 -31.05 -4.34 -7.47
C LEU A 170 -31.39 -5.20 -6.24
N PRO A 171 -30.77 -6.39 -6.10
CA PRO A 171 -30.82 -7.16 -4.86
C PRO A 171 -30.34 -6.34 -3.65
N LYS A 172 -30.72 -6.77 -2.45
CA LYS A 172 -30.16 -6.18 -1.22
C LYS A 172 -28.66 -6.47 -1.16
N SER A 173 -27.91 -5.58 -0.51
CA SER A 173 -26.49 -5.74 -0.22
C SER A 173 -26.26 -5.69 1.28
N LYS A 174 -25.34 -6.52 1.76
CA LYS A 174 -24.67 -6.37 3.05
C LYS A 174 -23.57 -5.31 2.89
N VAL A 175 -23.58 -4.29 3.74
CA VAL A 175 -22.59 -3.21 3.75
C VAL A 175 -21.85 -3.26 5.08
N PHE A 176 -20.56 -3.58 5.01
CA PHE A 176 -19.67 -3.58 6.16
C PHE A 176 -18.88 -2.29 6.16
N LYS A 177 -18.99 -1.51 7.24
CA LYS A 177 -18.38 -0.19 7.35
C LYS A 177 -17.15 -0.25 8.23
N VAL A 178 -16.05 0.30 7.74
CA VAL A 178 -14.84 0.51 8.54
C VAL A 178 -14.84 1.94 9.05
N TYR A 179 -14.62 2.09 10.35
CA TYR A 179 -14.53 3.39 11.01
C TYR A 179 -13.14 3.57 11.61
N GLY A 180 -12.57 4.76 11.40
CA GLY A 180 -11.44 5.26 12.18
C GLY A 180 -11.91 6.30 13.21
N LYS A 181 -11.02 6.72 14.11
CA LYS A 181 -11.28 7.84 15.03
C LYS A 181 -10.13 8.83 14.97
N ILE A 182 -10.45 10.10 14.73
CA ILE A 182 -9.50 11.22 14.78
C ILE A 182 -10.05 12.21 15.78
N ASP A 183 -9.27 12.55 16.81
CA ASP A 183 -9.66 13.46 17.91
C ASP A 183 -10.94 13.04 18.64
N GLY A 184 -11.15 11.72 18.78
CA GLY A 184 -12.34 11.14 19.42
C GLY A 184 -13.55 11.01 18.49
N GLU A 185 -13.57 11.71 17.37
CA GLU A 185 -14.68 11.71 16.40
C GLU A 185 -14.59 10.52 15.43
N PRO A 186 -15.68 9.74 15.25
CA PRO A 186 -15.70 8.65 14.29
C PRO A 186 -15.70 9.20 12.85
N LEU A 187 -14.85 8.62 12.01
CA LEU A 187 -14.76 8.91 10.59
C LEU A 187 -15.10 7.64 9.81
N LEU A 188 -16.09 7.71 8.92
CA LEU A 188 -16.39 6.61 8.00
C LEU A 188 -15.28 6.54 6.96
N LEU A 189 -14.70 5.36 6.79
CA LEU A 189 -13.64 5.10 5.82
C LEU A 189 -14.19 4.20 4.72
N THR A 190 -13.48 3.11 4.45
CA THR A 190 -13.85 2.12 3.45
C THR A 190 -15.11 1.35 3.84
N CYS A 191 -15.95 1.06 2.85
CA CYS A 191 -17.08 0.16 2.96
C CYS A 191 -16.89 -1.07 2.05
N ILE A 192 -17.23 -2.26 2.55
CA ILE A 192 -17.28 -3.49 1.75
C ILE A 192 -18.75 -3.80 1.45
N TRP A 193 -19.10 -3.78 0.17
CA TRP A 193 -20.45 -4.05 -0.31
C TRP A 193 -20.50 -5.45 -0.90
N MET A 194 -21.45 -6.24 -0.40
CA MET A 194 -21.64 -7.64 -0.78
C MET A 194 -23.11 -7.87 -1.10
N THR A 195 -23.46 -8.07 -2.36
CA THR A 195 -24.83 -8.45 -2.73
C THR A 195 -25.27 -9.73 -2.01
N THR A 196 -26.56 -9.80 -1.68
CA THR A 196 -27.19 -10.97 -1.07
C THR A 196 -27.55 -12.04 -2.10
N ASP A 197 -27.54 -11.68 -3.39
CA ASP A 197 -27.75 -12.62 -4.49
C ASP A 197 -26.47 -13.42 -4.77
N ARG A 198 -26.50 -14.72 -4.42
CA ARG A 198 -25.38 -15.64 -4.61
C ARG A 198 -25.07 -15.95 -6.07
N HIS A 199 -26.01 -15.67 -6.98
CA HIS A 199 -25.86 -15.89 -8.42
C HIS A 199 -25.51 -14.61 -9.18
N ALA A 200 -25.31 -13.50 -8.46
CA ALA A 200 -24.96 -12.23 -9.06
C ALA A 200 -23.67 -12.32 -9.88
N ASP A 201 -23.77 -11.90 -11.14
CA ASP A 201 -22.69 -11.89 -12.11
C ASP A 201 -22.54 -10.47 -12.64
N ARG A 202 -21.38 -9.86 -12.38
CA ARG A 202 -21.10 -8.47 -12.77
C ARG A 202 -21.16 -8.23 -14.27
N THR A 203 -21.07 -9.29 -15.09
CA THR A 203 -21.12 -9.22 -16.55
C THR A 203 -22.53 -9.31 -17.11
N LYS A 204 -23.51 -9.68 -16.28
CA LYS A 204 -24.92 -9.83 -16.66
C LYS A 204 -25.75 -8.66 -16.13
N GLU A 205 -26.84 -8.36 -16.83
CA GLU A 205 -27.83 -7.39 -16.35
C GLU A 205 -28.28 -7.73 -14.92
N PRO A 206 -28.48 -6.73 -14.03
CA PRO A 206 -28.51 -5.28 -14.31
C PRO A 206 -27.16 -4.54 -14.19
N TYR A 207 -26.08 -5.21 -13.82
CA TYR A 207 -24.84 -4.55 -13.38
C TYR A 207 -24.10 -3.75 -14.48
N PRO A 208 -23.93 -4.24 -15.72
CA PRO A 208 -23.36 -3.46 -16.82
C PRO A 208 -24.15 -2.19 -17.12
N ASN A 209 -25.48 -2.25 -17.06
CA ASN A 209 -26.32 -1.09 -17.30
C ASN A 209 -26.12 -0.02 -16.22
N MET A 210 -26.05 -0.41 -14.94
CA MET A 210 -25.78 0.52 -13.83
C MET A 210 -24.45 1.26 -14.00
N ARG A 211 -23.38 0.55 -14.39
CA ARG A 211 -22.08 1.19 -14.69
C ARG A 211 -22.16 2.15 -15.87
N ARG A 212 -22.90 1.78 -16.94
CA ARG A 212 -23.06 2.62 -18.14
C ARG A 212 -23.77 3.94 -17.85
N ILE A 213 -24.69 3.97 -16.88
CA ILE A 213 -25.37 5.21 -16.44
C ILE A 213 -24.59 5.95 -15.34
N GLY A 214 -23.35 5.55 -15.05
CA GLY A 214 -22.45 6.23 -14.11
C GLY A 214 -22.55 5.76 -12.66
N MET A 215 -23.42 4.79 -12.35
CA MET A 215 -23.59 4.25 -10.99
C MET A 215 -22.59 3.10 -10.76
N ASN A 216 -21.31 3.45 -10.65
CA ASN A 216 -20.21 2.47 -10.65
C ASN A 216 -20.15 1.62 -9.37
N ASP A 217 -20.46 2.21 -8.23
CA ASP A 217 -20.47 1.58 -6.91
C ASP A 217 -21.52 0.45 -6.84
N ILE A 218 -22.78 0.75 -7.15
CA ILE A 218 -23.87 -0.23 -7.14
C ILE A 218 -23.89 -1.09 -8.40
N GLY A 219 -23.19 -0.65 -9.45
CA GLY A 219 -22.95 -1.41 -10.67
C GLY A 219 -21.96 -2.55 -10.48
N GLU A 220 -21.45 -2.77 -9.28
CA GLU A 220 -20.66 -3.95 -8.92
C GLU A 220 -21.36 -4.75 -7.81
N PRO A 221 -21.61 -6.06 -8.01
CA PRO A 221 -22.26 -6.88 -6.98
C PRO A 221 -21.42 -7.03 -5.71
N TYR A 222 -20.09 -6.96 -5.86
CA TYR A 222 -19.12 -7.13 -4.79
C TYR A 222 -18.02 -6.09 -4.97
N VAL A 223 -17.90 -5.15 -4.03
CA VAL A 223 -17.02 -3.98 -4.23
C VAL A 223 -16.50 -3.41 -2.92
N ILE A 224 -15.27 -2.91 -2.97
CA ILE A 224 -14.69 -2.02 -1.97
C ILE A 224 -15.02 -0.60 -2.41
N VAL A 225 -15.79 0.13 -1.62
CA VAL A 225 -16.00 1.56 -1.77
C VAL A 225 -15.00 2.26 -0.85
N HIS A 226 -14.08 3.01 -1.42
CA HIS A 226 -13.01 3.67 -0.67
C HIS A 226 -13.53 4.90 0.06
N THR A 227 -12.78 5.32 1.09
CA THR A 227 -13.04 6.54 1.85
C THR A 227 -13.29 7.73 0.93
N ASP A 228 -14.25 8.58 1.25
CA ASP A 228 -14.52 9.78 0.46
C ASP A 228 -13.30 10.71 0.40
N ALA A 229 -13.07 11.29 -0.78
CA ALA A 229 -11.85 12.05 -1.05
C ALA A 229 -11.74 13.32 -0.19
N GLU A 230 -12.88 13.90 0.22
CA GLU A 230 -12.95 15.05 1.12
C GLU A 230 -12.28 14.80 2.48
N HIS A 231 -12.16 13.54 2.90
CA HIS A 231 -11.54 13.17 4.16
C HIS A 231 -10.02 12.97 4.05
N ILE A 232 -9.45 12.92 2.84
CA ILE A 232 -8.00 12.73 2.63
C ILE A 232 -7.17 13.75 3.41
N PRO A 233 -7.43 15.08 3.32
CA PRO A 233 -6.58 16.06 4.01
C PRO A 233 -6.57 15.86 5.53
N LYS A 234 -7.73 15.56 6.13
CA LYS A 234 -7.85 15.30 7.57
C LYS A 234 -7.07 14.05 7.98
N ILE A 235 -7.15 12.98 7.19
CA ILE A 235 -6.43 11.74 7.48
C ILE A 235 -4.92 11.95 7.33
N LEU A 236 -4.46 12.62 6.27
CA LEU A 236 -3.03 12.88 6.08
C LEU A 236 -2.45 13.78 7.18
N GLN A 237 -3.20 14.78 7.65
CA GLN A 237 -2.80 15.57 8.82
C GLN A 237 -2.67 14.72 10.08
N HIS A 238 -3.57 13.76 10.30
CA HIS A 238 -3.42 12.81 11.41
C HIS A 238 -2.16 11.94 11.26
N VAL A 239 -1.88 11.48 10.03
CA VAL A 239 -0.68 10.69 9.73
C VAL A 239 0.60 11.50 9.93
N GLU A 240 0.62 12.81 9.69
CA GLU A 240 1.77 13.68 10.04
C GLU A 240 2.08 13.65 11.53
N GLY A 241 1.05 13.68 12.39
CA GLY A 241 1.23 13.54 13.83
C GLY A 241 1.82 12.18 14.20
N LEU A 242 1.34 11.10 13.57
CA LEU A 242 1.88 9.76 13.77
C LEU A 242 3.33 9.62 13.26
N TYR A 243 3.68 10.29 12.16
CA TYR A 243 5.04 10.33 11.64
C TYR A 243 6.00 10.91 12.68
N GLY A 244 5.66 12.05 13.29
CA GLY A 244 6.47 12.65 14.36
C GLY A 244 6.69 11.71 15.56
N VAL A 245 5.68 10.92 15.92
CA VAL A 245 5.82 9.89 16.97
C VAL A 245 6.72 8.75 16.49
N ALA A 246 6.56 8.27 15.26
CA ALA A 246 7.33 7.15 14.72
C ALA A 246 8.81 7.51 14.48
N THR A 247 9.14 8.78 14.29
CA THR A 247 10.52 9.27 14.11
C THR A 247 11.18 9.74 15.42
N ASP A 248 10.47 9.73 16.55
CA ASP A 248 11.05 10.04 17.86
C ASP A 248 12.03 8.93 18.28
N ALA A 249 13.33 9.23 18.28
CA ALA A 249 14.38 8.27 18.64
C ALA A 249 14.30 7.79 20.11
N THR A 250 13.57 8.48 20.98
CA THR A 250 13.47 8.16 22.41
C THR A 250 12.45 7.06 22.73
N ILE A 251 11.50 6.79 21.83
CA ILE A 251 10.53 5.71 22.04
C ILE A 251 11.12 4.34 21.67
N SER A 252 10.60 3.28 22.29
CA SER A 252 11.00 1.90 21.96
C SER A 252 10.57 1.51 20.54
N ASP A 253 11.32 0.63 19.89
CA ASP A 253 10.99 0.10 18.56
C ASP A 253 9.64 -0.64 18.54
N ALA A 254 9.23 -1.29 19.63
CA ALA A 254 7.91 -1.92 19.74
C ALA A 254 6.76 -0.89 19.68
N ARG A 255 6.93 0.27 20.33
CA ARG A 255 5.97 1.39 20.25
C ARG A 255 5.99 2.03 18.87
N ALA A 256 7.17 2.20 18.29
CA ALA A 256 7.30 2.70 16.94
C ALA A 256 6.62 1.77 15.93
N LEU A 257 6.79 0.45 16.05
CA LEU A 257 6.13 -0.54 15.17
C LEU A 257 4.61 -0.45 15.22
N LYS A 258 4.02 -0.26 16.40
CA LYS A 258 2.57 -0.03 16.53
C LYS A 258 2.15 1.27 15.83
N THR A 259 2.92 2.34 16.00
CA THR A 259 2.67 3.62 15.32
C THR A 259 2.79 3.48 13.80
N LEU A 260 3.77 2.72 13.32
CA LEU A 260 3.94 2.38 11.90
C LEU A 260 2.76 1.59 11.34
N ALA A 261 2.19 0.67 12.14
CA ALA A 261 0.97 -0.04 11.76
C ALA A 261 -0.22 0.92 11.63
N GLU A 262 -0.36 1.89 12.55
CA GLU A 262 -1.40 2.92 12.46
C GLU A 262 -1.23 3.80 11.22
N ILE A 263 0.01 4.23 10.91
CA ILE A 263 0.33 4.97 9.67
C ILE A 263 -0.05 4.15 8.43
N HIS A 264 0.32 2.87 8.39
CA HIS A 264 0.00 1.99 7.26
C HIS A 264 -1.52 1.90 7.07
N TRP A 265 -2.26 1.66 8.15
CA TRP A 265 -3.71 1.52 8.12
C TRP A 265 -4.40 2.79 7.62
N TRP A 266 -4.03 3.95 8.18
CA TRP A 266 -4.59 5.24 7.78
C TRP A 266 -4.21 5.63 6.35
N GLY A 267 -2.95 5.43 5.96
CA GLY A 267 -2.47 5.74 4.61
C GLY A 267 -3.16 4.90 3.53
N VAL A 268 -3.43 3.61 3.82
CA VAL A 268 -4.19 2.74 2.93
C VAL A 268 -5.66 3.16 2.85
N HIS A 269 -6.30 3.48 3.97
CA HIS A 269 -7.69 3.93 3.96
C HIS A 269 -7.88 5.29 3.29
N ALA A 270 -6.92 6.20 3.41
CA ALA A 270 -7.00 7.51 2.78
C ALA A 270 -7.06 7.41 1.24
N VAL A 271 -6.33 6.45 0.67
CA VAL A 271 -6.13 6.32 -0.79
C VAL A 271 -5.84 7.70 -1.44
N PRO A 272 -4.72 8.36 -1.10
CA PRO A 272 -4.47 9.75 -1.50
C PRO A 272 -4.31 9.95 -3.00
N ASP A 273 -3.83 8.93 -3.70
CA ASP A 273 -3.53 9.02 -5.13
C ASP A 273 -4.47 8.13 -5.95
N MET A 274 -4.65 8.47 -7.23
CA MET A 274 -5.49 7.72 -8.18
C MET A 274 -5.00 6.29 -8.37
N ARG A 275 -3.69 6.03 -8.16
CA ARG A 275 -3.14 4.69 -8.20
C ARG A 275 -1.91 4.51 -7.30
N GLY A 276 -1.75 3.29 -6.80
CA GLY A 276 -0.54 2.85 -6.11
C GLY A 276 -0.42 3.25 -4.64
N SER A 277 -1.49 3.76 -4.01
CA SER A 277 -1.49 4.19 -2.60
C SER A 277 -1.03 3.10 -1.63
N ALA A 278 -1.35 1.82 -1.87
CA ALA A 278 -0.86 0.71 -1.05
C ALA A 278 0.68 0.60 -1.06
N ALA A 279 1.30 0.61 -2.25
CA ALA A 279 2.76 0.54 -2.37
C ALA A 279 3.44 1.75 -1.72
N LYS A 280 2.86 2.94 -1.88
CA LYS A 280 3.39 4.19 -1.32
C LYS A 280 3.32 4.18 0.20
N ALA A 281 2.18 3.76 0.77
CA ALA A 281 2.01 3.61 2.22
C ALA A 281 3.02 2.62 2.81
N GLU A 282 3.16 1.42 2.21
CA GLU A 282 4.15 0.45 2.68
C GLU A 282 5.58 1.00 2.54
N LEU A 283 5.88 1.74 1.47
CA LEU A 283 7.20 2.31 1.25
C LEU A 283 7.54 3.33 2.33
N CYS A 284 6.65 4.29 2.59
CA CYS A 284 6.84 5.27 3.67
C CYS A 284 7.02 4.59 5.03
N VAL A 285 6.18 3.59 5.36
CA VAL A 285 6.26 2.85 6.62
C VAL A 285 7.60 2.12 6.76
N ARG A 286 8.04 1.43 5.71
CA ARG A 286 9.34 0.75 5.72
C ARG A 286 10.49 1.73 5.75
N SER A 287 10.38 2.90 5.12
CA SER A 287 11.39 3.95 5.19
C SER A 287 11.55 4.52 6.59
N ILE A 288 10.45 4.79 7.29
CA ILE A 288 10.50 5.23 8.70
C ILE A 288 11.12 4.12 9.57
N ALA A 289 10.75 2.84 9.33
CA ALA A 289 11.38 1.71 10.00
C ALA A 289 12.89 1.65 9.76
N GLN A 290 13.33 1.80 8.51
CA GLN A 290 14.75 1.85 8.14
C GLN A 290 15.47 3.04 8.81
N ALA A 291 14.81 4.21 8.93
CA ALA A 291 15.38 5.35 9.65
C ALA A 291 15.65 5.05 11.13
N ARG A 292 14.81 4.21 11.76
CA ARG A 292 15.04 3.70 13.12
C ARG A 292 16.09 2.58 13.21
N GLY A 293 16.55 2.07 12.06
CA GLY A 293 17.41 0.90 11.96
C GLY A 293 16.66 -0.44 12.06
N MET A 294 15.35 -0.44 11.81
CA MET A 294 14.52 -1.64 11.79
C MET A 294 14.45 -2.21 10.37
N ASP A 295 15.04 -3.38 10.17
CA ASP A 295 15.04 -4.09 8.88
C ASP A 295 13.84 -5.06 8.81
N LEU A 296 12.66 -4.52 8.53
CA LEU A 296 11.40 -5.28 8.52
C LEU A 296 11.41 -6.36 7.42
N PRO A 297 11.12 -7.64 7.73
CA PRO A 297 11.02 -8.70 6.73
C PRO A 297 9.91 -8.47 5.68
N PRO A 298 9.87 -9.25 4.59
CA PRO A 298 8.73 -9.23 3.68
C PRO A 298 7.45 -9.71 4.40
N MET A 299 6.28 -9.41 3.82
CA MET A 299 5.02 -9.95 4.32
C MET A 299 4.99 -11.47 4.10
N LYS A 300 4.28 -12.22 4.96
CA LYS A 300 4.06 -13.66 4.80
C LYS A 300 3.30 -13.98 3.49
N PRO A 301 3.47 -15.18 2.92
CA PRO A 301 2.62 -15.62 1.82
C PRO A 301 1.14 -15.57 2.24
N GLY A 302 0.30 -15.03 1.37
CA GLY A 302 -1.14 -14.87 1.62
C GLY A 302 -1.53 -13.61 2.38
N ILE A 303 -0.57 -12.83 2.88
CA ILE A 303 -0.81 -11.55 3.54
C ILE A 303 -0.56 -10.41 2.55
N VAL A 304 -1.62 -9.67 2.25
CA VAL A 304 -1.60 -8.47 1.41
C VAL A 304 -1.99 -7.28 2.29
N PRO A 305 -1.02 -6.48 2.77
CA PRO A 305 -1.20 -5.63 3.95
C PRO A 305 -2.25 -4.54 3.78
N ASP A 306 -2.41 -4.01 2.57
CA ASP A 306 -3.48 -3.06 2.27
C ASP A 306 -4.87 -3.71 2.35
N LEU A 307 -5.01 -4.96 1.90
CA LEU A 307 -6.28 -5.69 2.01
C LEU A 307 -6.55 -6.14 3.46
N GLU A 308 -5.51 -6.44 4.24
CA GLU A 308 -5.66 -6.61 5.68
C GLU A 308 -6.17 -5.32 6.34
N ALA A 309 -5.59 -4.16 6.02
CA ALA A 309 -6.02 -2.86 6.54
C ALA A 309 -7.48 -2.56 6.17
N LEU A 310 -7.83 -2.64 4.88
CA LEU A 310 -9.17 -2.33 4.37
C LEU A 310 -10.28 -3.23 4.91
N THR A 311 -9.94 -4.34 5.57
CA THR A 311 -10.92 -5.33 6.04
C THR A 311 -10.89 -5.56 7.56
N MET A 312 -9.95 -4.95 8.28
CA MET A 312 -9.82 -4.97 9.73
C MET A 312 -10.10 -3.59 10.32
N ASN A 313 -10.58 -3.54 11.56
CA ASN A 313 -10.54 -2.28 12.31
C ASN A 313 -9.09 -1.98 12.74
N LEU A 314 -8.80 -0.71 13.04
CA LEU A 314 -7.46 -0.25 13.41
C LEU A 314 -6.83 -1.08 14.55
N LYS A 315 -7.60 -1.37 15.61
CA LYS A 315 -7.09 -2.11 16.77
C LYS A 315 -6.63 -3.51 16.38
N ASP A 316 -7.42 -4.23 15.61
CA ASP A 316 -7.10 -5.59 15.18
C ASP A 316 -5.92 -5.61 14.20
N PHE A 317 -5.84 -4.61 13.32
CA PHE A 317 -4.72 -4.44 12.39
C PHE A 317 -3.40 -4.20 13.15
N VAL A 318 -3.37 -3.24 14.08
CA VAL A 318 -2.18 -2.91 14.89
C VAL A 318 -1.72 -4.11 15.71
N ASN A 319 -2.66 -4.84 16.33
CA ASN A 319 -2.34 -6.03 17.12
C ASN A 319 -1.78 -7.18 16.27
N SER A 320 -2.21 -7.30 15.01
CA SER A 320 -1.80 -8.38 14.11
C SER A 320 -0.56 -8.04 13.28
N TYR A 321 -0.16 -6.76 13.24
CA TYR A 321 0.80 -6.22 12.28
C TYR A 321 2.17 -6.88 12.34
N GLU A 322 2.73 -7.09 13.53
CA GLU A 322 3.99 -7.82 13.71
C GLU A 322 3.89 -9.25 13.16
N GLY A 323 2.73 -9.90 13.33
CA GLY A 323 2.45 -11.24 12.83
C GLY A 323 2.34 -11.34 11.31
N PHE A 324 2.28 -10.22 10.58
CA PHE A 324 2.24 -10.20 9.12
C PHE A 324 3.60 -10.46 8.47
N PHE A 325 4.71 -10.24 9.19
CA PHE A 325 6.06 -10.37 8.63
C PHE A 325 6.58 -11.81 8.65
N ASP A 326 7.30 -12.17 7.59
CA ASP A 326 7.93 -13.47 7.40
C ASP A 326 9.32 -13.47 8.07
N HIS A 327 9.38 -13.91 9.32
CA HIS A 327 10.64 -14.03 10.08
C HIS A 327 11.44 -15.30 9.76
N SER A 328 10.88 -16.17 8.90
CA SER A 328 11.50 -17.41 8.43
C SER A 328 12.36 -17.23 7.19
#